data_AF-A0A644RGF7-F1
#
_entry.id   AF-A0A644RGF7-F1
#
_cell.length_a   1.000
_cell.length_b   1.000
_cell.length_c   1.000
_cell.angle_alpha   90.00
_cell.angle_beta   90.00
_cell.angle_gamma   90.00
#
_symmetry.space_group_name_H-M   'P 1'
#
loop_
_entity.id
_entity.type
_entity.pdbx_description
1 polymer ?
#
loop_
_entity_poly.entity_id
_entity_poly.type
_entity_poly.pdbx_seq_one_letter_code
_entity_poly.pdbx_strand_id
1 'polypeptide(L)'
;MTALNKQALIAKIKKQTESFDTVVLKEDEANALLGELESQQTFQQAFFRQSLMYDVVAEAYEEAKEQIAKDVEIKARLCLESNSLFDRLRAAEKRIAEQSAIATAAEKLVRCKGRYHGELNYRALAKLFGVTAPDLPPLEHENVHYADAAEMEISGLRQRIVELEARKVCVPRISNDEFWLSFNNRIVFREETYRSAVIKSIEAAGIGVKGE
;
A
#
# COMPACT_ATOMS: atom_id res chain seq x y z
N MET A 1 25.36 -36.28 87.20
CA MET A 1 24.87 -35.01 87.75
C MET A 1 23.36 -35.04 87.69
N THR A 2 22.69 -35.02 88.85
CA THR A 2 21.22 -34.96 88.94
C THR A 2 20.76 -33.68 88.26
N ALA A 3 19.92 -33.81 87.23
CA ALA A 3 19.26 -32.66 86.62
C ALA A 3 18.51 -31.89 87.71
N LEU A 4 19.04 -30.73 88.09
CA LEU A 4 18.41 -29.81 89.02
C LEU A 4 17.00 -29.52 88.49
N ASN A 5 15.97 -29.89 89.26
CA ASN A 5 14.59 -29.66 88.86
C ASN A 5 14.30 -28.15 88.93
N LYS A 6 14.14 -27.52 87.77
CA LYS A 6 13.88 -26.07 87.63
C LYS A 6 12.71 -25.61 88.51
N GLN A 7 11.65 -26.41 88.59
CA GLN A 7 10.47 -26.10 89.40
C GLN A 7 10.79 -26.09 90.90
N ALA A 8 11.68 -26.98 91.34
CA ALA A 8 12.13 -27.05 92.73
C ALA A 8 13.04 -25.86 93.10
N LEU A 9 13.92 -25.45 92.18
CA LEU A 9 14.76 -24.26 92.37
C LEU A 9 13.91 -22.98 92.44
N ILE A 10 12.92 -22.82 91.55
CA ILE A 10 11.97 -21.70 91.58
C ILE A 10 11.19 -21.67 92.90
N ALA A 11 10.68 -22.82 93.36
CA ALA A 11 9.96 -22.90 94.63
C ALA A 11 10.85 -22.53 95.83
N LYS A 12 12.12 -22.95 95.82
CA LYS A 12 13.12 -22.60 96.85
C LYS A 12 13.38 -21.09 96.87
N ILE A 13 13.54 -20.46 95.71
CA ILE A 13 13.76 -19.01 95.58
C ILE A 13 12.54 -18.24 96.06
N LYS A 14 11.33 -18.60 95.60
CA LYS A 14 10.06 -17.96 96.02
C LYS A 14 9.89 -17.98 97.53
N LYS A 15 10.13 -19.13 98.17
CA LYS A 15 10.04 -19.27 99.63
C LYS A 15 11.06 -18.40 100.36
N GLN A 16 12.27 -18.24 99.84
CA GLN A 16 13.26 -17.34 100.43
C GLN A 16 12.82 -15.88 100.31
N THR A 17 12.31 -15.47 99.14
CA THR A 17 11.82 -14.10 98.93
C THR A 17 10.56 -13.73 99.72
N GLU A 18 9.82 -14.71 100.25
CA GLU A 18 8.68 -14.47 101.15
C GLU A 18 9.13 -14.16 102.59
N SER A 19 10.32 -14.60 102.99
CA SER A 19 10.82 -14.49 104.38
C SER A 19 12.04 -13.59 104.53
N PHE A 20 12.79 -13.33 103.45
CA PHE A 20 14.05 -12.60 103.45
C PHE A 20 14.20 -11.74 102.19
N ASP A 21 14.84 -10.57 102.34
CA ASP A 21 15.18 -9.68 101.21
C ASP A 21 16.38 -10.19 100.39
N THR A 22 17.04 -11.26 100.83
CA THR A 22 18.22 -11.85 100.19
C THR A 22 18.02 -13.34 99.91
N VAL A 23 18.46 -13.77 98.73
CA VAL A 23 18.39 -15.17 98.27
C VAL A 23 19.79 -15.78 98.31
N VAL A 24 19.92 -16.92 98.98
CA VAL A 24 21.16 -17.69 99.07
C VAL A 24 21.04 -18.93 98.18
N LEU A 25 21.86 -18.97 97.14
CA LEU A 25 21.96 -20.07 96.18
C LEU A 25 23.34 -20.73 96.27
N LYS A 26 23.37 -22.03 96.04
CA LYS A 26 24.63 -22.71 95.73
C LYS A 26 25.11 -22.35 94.32
N GLU A 27 26.38 -22.53 94.03
CA GLU A 27 26.99 -22.17 92.74
C GLU A 27 26.33 -22.91 91.55
N ASP A 28 26.00 -24.19 91.71
CA ASP A 28 25.29 -24.98 90.71
C ASP A 28 23.84 -24.50 90.49
N GLU A 29 23.16 -24.10 91.57
CA GLU A 29 21.82 -23.50 91.53
C GLU A 29 21.84 -22.10 90.86
N ALA A 30 22.85 -21.29 91.15
CA ALA A 30 23.04 -19.97 90.56
C ALA A 30 23.37 -20.05 89.05
N ASN A 31 24.27 -20.96 88.66
CA ASN A 31 24.61 -21.19 87.26
C ASN A 31 23.41 -21.76 86.47
N ALA A 32 22.61 -22.63 87.08
CA ALA A 32 21.38 -23.14 86.45
C ALA A 32 20.34 -22.03 86.23
N LEU A 33 20.19 -21.10 87.19
CA LEU A 33 19.33 -19.93 87.04
C LEU A 33 19.81 -19.01 85.93
N LEU A 34 21.12 -18.71 85.91
CA LEU A 34 21.73 -17.83 84.90
C LEU A 34 21.54 -18.38 83.49
N GLY A 35 21.83 -19.67 83.27
CA GLY A 35 21.64 -20.31 81.97
C GLY A 35 20.18 -20.34 81.52
N GLU A 36 19.22 -20.47 82.43
CA GLU A 36 17.79 -20.39 82.09
C GLU A 36 17.38 -18.95 81.71
N LEU A 37 17.87 -17.95 82.45
CA LEU A 37 17.59 -16.54 82.16
C LEU A 37 18.17 -16.12 80.81
N GLU A 38 19.41 -16.53 80.50
CA GLU A 38 20.03 -16.31 79.19
C GLU A 38 19.27 -17.02 78.05
N SER A 39 18.83 -18.26 78.28
CA SER A 39 17.99 -19.01 77.34
C SER A 39 16.64 -18.32 77.07
N GLN A 40 15.97 -17.83 78.12
CA GLN A 40 14.72 -17.08 77.94
C GLN A 40 14.93 -15.73 77.25
N GLN A 41 16.01 -15.01 77.59
CA GLN A 41 16.34 -13.74 76.95
C GLN A 41 16.63 -13.93 75.45
N THR A 42 17.41 -14.95 75.11
CA THR A 42 17.71 -15.29 73.71
C THR A 42 16.46 -15.74 72.95
N PHE A 43 15.58 -16.53 73.57
CA PHE A 43 14.29 -16.89 72.99
C PHE A 43 13.40 -15.68 72.74
N GLN A 44 13.28 -14.76 73.71
CA GLN A 44 12.51 -13.52 73.53
C GLN A 44 13.08 -12.64 72.42
N GLN A 45 14.41 -12.49 72.34
CA GLN A 45 15.05 -11.75 71.25
C GLN A 45 14.80 -12.42 69.89
N ALA A 46 14.92 -13.74 69.79
CA ALA A 46 14.67 -14.48 68.56
C ALA A 46 13.21 -14.35 68.11
N PHE A 47 12.26 -14.47 69.05
CA PHE A 47 10.85 -14.27 68.79
C PHE A 47 10.55 -12.85 68.28
N PHE A 48 11.06 -11.83 68.97
CA PHE A 48 10.87 -10.44 68.55
C PHE A 48 11.46 -10.18 67.17
N ARG A 49 12.68 -10.68 66.91
CA ARG A 49 13.33 -10.58 65.60
C ARG A 49 12.51 -11.27 64.51
N GLN A 50 11.95 -12.44 64.79
CA GLN A 50 11.14 -13.18 63.83
C GLN A 50 9.81 -12.46 63.55
N SER A 51 9.17 -11.90 64.58
CA SER A 51 7.97 -11.06 64.42
C SER A 51 8.26 -9.85 63.53
N LEU A 52 9.35 -9.13 63.83
CA LEU A 52 9.74 -7.95 63.04
C LEU A 52 10.01 -8.32 61.57
N MET A 53 10.64 -9.48 61.34
CA MET A 53 10.89 -9.97 59.99
C MET A 53 9.59 -10.30 59.24
N TYR A 54 8.60 -10.84 59.94
CA TYR A 54 7.29 -11.14 59.35
C TYR A 54 6.58 -9.86 58.90
N ASP A 55 6.60 -8.82 59.73
CA ASP A 55 5.97 -7.53 59.42
C ASP A 55 6.61 -6.89 58.17
N VAL A 56 7.94 -6.89 58.09
CA VAL A 56 8.68 -6.38 56.92
C VAL A 56 8.33 -7.16 55.65
N VAL A 57 8.22 -8.49 55.73
CA VAL A 57 7.86 -9.33 54.58
C VAL A 57 6.40 -9.09 54.16
N ALA A 58 5.50 -8.90 55.12
CA ALA A 58 4.10 -8.62 54.84
C ALA A 58 3.92 -7.28 54.12
N GLU A 59 4.61 -6.23 54.56
CA GLU A 59 4.61 -4.92 53.90
C GLU A 59 5.15 -5.01 52.46
N ALA A 60 6.32 -5.63 52.28
CA ALA A 60 6.91 -5.82 50.96
C ALA A 60 6.00 -6.64 50.01
N TYR A 61 5.24 -7.60 50.55
CA TYR A 61 4.30 -8.40 49.78
C TYR A 61 3.09 -7.59 49.31
N GLU A 62 2.54 -6.71 50.15
CA GLU A 62 1.45 -5.83 49.75
C GLU A 62 1.92 -4.77 48.72
N GLU A 63 3.11 -4.19 48.90
CA GLU A 63 3.71 -3.30 47.90
C GLU A 63 3.90 -4.00 46.55
N ALA A 64 4.42 -5.23 46.56
CA ALA A 64 4.62 -6.02 45.35
C ALA A 64 3.30 -6.33 44.63
N LYS A 65 2.23 -6.65 45.38
CA LYS A 65 0.89 -6.84 44.80
C LYS A 65 0.37 -5.57 44.14
N GLU A 66 0.52 -4.43 44.80
CA GLU A 66 0.05 -3.15 44.27
C GLU A 66 0.80 -2.80 42.97
N GLN A 67 2.12 -3.05 42.93
CA GLN A 67 2.91 -2.85 41.72
C GLN A 67 2.48 -3.78 40.59
N ILE A 68 2.25 -5.06 40.88
CA ILE A 68 1.75 -6.03 39.89
C ILE A 68 0.40 -5.59 39.33
N ALA A 69 -0.50 -5.06 40.17
CA ALA A 69 -1.80 -4.57 39.72
C ALA A 69 -1.65 -3.40 38.73
N LYS A 70 -0.75 -2.44 39.02
CA LYS A 70 -0.42 -1.32 38.13
C LYS A 70 0.18 -1.81 36.81
N ASP A 71 1.11 -2.76 36.86
CA ASP A 71 1.77 -3.31 35.68
C ASP A 71 0.77 -4.03 34.76
N VAL A 72 -0.20 -4.75 35.32
CA VAL A 72 -1.28 -5.39 34.56
C VAL A 72 -2.14 -4.35 33.84
N GLU A 73 -2.49 -3.24 34.51
CA GLU A 73 -3.27 -2.17 33.89
C GLU A 73 -2.50 -1.49 32.75
N ILE A 74 -1.22 -1.17 32.97
CA ILE A 74 -0.34 -0.61 31.94
C ILE A 74 -0.24 -1.55 30.74
N LYS A 75 -0.03 -2.85 30.99
CA LYS A 75 0.05 -3.86 29.94
C LYS A 75 -1.25 -3.93 29.13
N ALA A 76 -2.41 -3.90 29.79
CA ALA A 76 -3.70 -3.89 29.11
C ALA A 76 -3.85 -2.66 28.20
N ARG A 77 -3.47 -1.48 28.68
CA ARG A 77 -3.49 -0.23 27.90
C ARG A 77 -2.58 -0.30 26.68
N LEU A 78 -1.35 -0.79 26.85
CA LEU A 78 -0.38 -0.95 25.77
C LEU A 78 -0.86 -1.96 24.72
N CYS A 79 -1.53 -3.05 25.12
CA CYS A 79 -2.12 -3.99 24.18
C CYS A 79 -3.20 -3.33 23.30
N LEU A 80 -4.06 -2.50 23.89
CA LEU A 80 -5.08 -1.77 23.14
C LEU A 80 -4.47 -0.77 22.15
N GLU A 81 -3.47 0.00 22.61
CA GLU A 81 -2.77 0.96 21.76
C GLU A 81 -2.02 0.27 20.61
N SER A 82 -1.32 -0.82 20.91
CA SER A 82 -0.63 -1.64 19.90
C SER A 82 -1.58 -2.12 18.81
N ASN A 83 -2.73 -2.67 19.19
CA ASN A 83 -3.74 -3.12 18.22
C ASN A 83 -4.27 -1.96 17.34
N SER A 84 -4.54 -0.80 17.94
CA SER A 84 -4.95 0.40 17.19
C SER A 84 -3.88 0.87 16.20
N LEU A 85 -2.60 0.81 16.59
CA LEU A 85 -1.48 1.12 15.70
C LEU A 85 -1.37 0.12 14.55
N PHE A 86 -1.57 -1.17 14.80
CA PHE A 86 -1.60 -2.20 13.74
C PHE A 86 -2.71 -1.94 12.72
N ASP A 87 -3.92 -1.57 13.16
CA ASP A 87 -5.02 -1.23 12.26
C ASP A 87 -4.71 0.00 11.41
N ARG A 88 -4.13 1.05 12.03
CA ARG A 88 -3.68 2.26 11.32
C ARG A 88 -2.60 1.95 10.30
N LEU A 89 -1.65 1.07 10.64
CA LEU A 89 -0.58 0.65 9.74
C LEU A 89 -1.16 -0.06 8.52
N ARG A 90 -2.06 -1.04 8.74
CA ARG A 90 -2.73 -1.76 7.65
C ARG A 90 -3.52 -0.83 6.73
N ALA A 91 -4.22 0.16 7.30
CA ALA A 91 -4.95 1.16 6.52
C ALA A 91 -4.01 2.05 5.70
N ALA A 92 -2.86 2.45 6.26
CA ALA A 92 -1.85 3.23 5.56
C ALA A 92 -1.20 2.43 4.42
N GLU A 93 -0.85 1.16 4.64
CA GLU A 93 -0.32 0.26 3.62
C GLU A 93 -1.27 0.12 2.43
N LYS A 94 -2.57 -0.05 2.70
CA LYS A 94 -3.60 -0.09 1.66
C LYS A 94 -3.65 1.21 0.84
N ARG A 95 -3.64 2.37 1.51
CA ARG A 95 -3.63 3.68 0.84
C ARG A 95 -2.38 3.88 -0.03
N ILE A 96 -1.21 3.44 0.44
CA ILE A 96 0.04 3.51 -0.34
C ILE A 96 -0.05 2.63 -1.58
N ALA A 97 -0.58 1.41 -1.45
CA ALA A 97 -0.77 0.52 -2.59
C ALA A 97 -1.71 1.13 -3.65
N GLU A 98 -2.83 1.72 -3.22
CA GLU A 98 -3.76 2.43 -4.09
C GLU A 98 -3.08 3.64 -4.79
N GLN A 99 -2.34 4.45 -4.04
CA GLN A 99 -1.59 5.59 -4.60
C GLN A 99 -0.50 5.15 -5.58
N SER A 100 0.22 4.07 -5.29
CA SER A 100 1.24 3.51 -6.18
C SER A 100 0.63 3.03 -7.50
N ALA A 101 -0.57 2.43 -7.46
CA ALA A 101 -1.29 2.04 -8.67
C ALA A 101 -1.70 3.26 -9.51
N ILE A 102 -2.20 4.32 -8.88
CA ILE A 102 -2.55 5.58 -9.54
C ILE A 102 -1.31 6.22 -10.16
N ALA A 103 -0.19 6.30 -9.44
CA ALA A 103 1.06 6.86 -9.94
C ALA A 103 1.55 6.09 -11.18
N THR A 104 1.51 4.75 -11.13
CA THR A 104 1.87 3.90 -12.28
C THR A 104 0.96 4.14 -13.49
N ALA A 105 -0.35 4.30 -13.27
CA ALA A 105 -1.29 4.60 -14.33
C ALA A 105 -1.05 6.00 -14.93
N ALA A 106 -0.78 7.00 -14.09
CA ALA A 106 -0.44 8.35 -14.52
C ALA A 106 0.88 8.39 -15.33
N GLU A 107 1.91 7.67 -14.89
CA GLU A 107 3.16 7.54 -15.64
C GLU A 107 2.93 6.93 -17.03
N LYS A 108 2.14 5.84 -17.11
CA LYS A 108 1.79 5.24 -18.40
C LYS A 108 1.03 6.24 -19.28
N LEU A 109 0.09 6.99 -18.72
CA LEU A 109 -0.68 7.99 -19.46
C LEU A 109 0.19 9.13 -20.00
N VAL A 110 1.21 9.56 -19.26
CA VAL A 110 2.18 10.56 -19.74
C VAL A 110 3.15 9.97 -20.77
N ARG A 111 3.49 8.68 -20.67
CA ARG A 111 4.38 8.00 -21.62
C ARG A 111 3.70 7.50 -22.90
N CYS A 112 2.38 7.30 -22.90
CA CYS A 112 1.64 6.79 -24.04
C CYS A 112 1.28 7.93 -25.00
N LYS A 113 1.88 7.87 -26.21
CA LYS A 113 1.83 8.83 -27.33
C LYS A 113 2.85 9.97 -27.16
N GLY A 114 3.59 10.27 -28.25
CA GLY A 114 4.81 11.09 -28.29
C GLY A 114 4.75 12.46 -27.59
N ARG A 115 5.86 13.22 -27.62
CA ARG A 115 6.13 14.37 -26.74
C ARG A 115 4.93 15.35 -26.58
N TYR A 116 4.19 15.59 -27.67
CA TYR A 116 2.97 16.42 -27.68
C TYR A 116 1.83 15.92 -26.75
N HIS A 117 1.49 14.63 -26.81
CA HIS A 117 0.38 14.08 -26.03
C HIS A 117 0.77 13.88 -24.56
N GLY A 118 2.01 13.45 -24.30
CA GLY A 118 2.54 13.36 -22.95
C GLY A 118 2.52 14.70 -22.22
N GLU A 119 2.92 15.79 -22.90
CA GLU A 119 2.89 17.14 -22.35
C GLU A 119 1.46 17.66 -22.12
N LEU A 120 0.53 17.44 -23.06
CA LEU A 120 -0.88 17.82 -22.89
C LEU A 120 -1.51 17.08 -21.70
N ASN A 121 -1.23 15.78 -21.58
CA ASN A 121 -1.69 14.95 -20.47
C ASN A 121 -1.09 15.42 -19.14
N TYR A 122 0.20 15.76 -19.11
CA TYR A 122 0.87 16.25 -17.92
C TYR A 122 0.28 17.59 -17.44
N ARG A 123 0.05 18.54 -18.36
CA ARG A 123 -0.62 19.82 -18.04
C ARG A 123 -2.04 19.62 -17.53
N ALA A 124 -2.80 18.68 -18.11
CA ALA A 124 -4.16 18.36 -17.66
C ALA A 124 -4.16 17.75 -16.24
N LEU A 125 -3.24 16.84 -15.95
CA LEU A 125 -3.07 16.27 -14.60
C LEU A 125 -2.64 17.34 -13.59
N ALA A 126 -1.67 18.19 -13.94
CA ALA A 126 -1.21 19.28 -13.08
C ALA A 126 -2.37 20.23 -12.71
N LYS A 127 -3.21 20.59 -13.69
CA LYS A 127 -4.43 21.38 -13.47
C LYS A 127 -5.45 20.64 -12.58
N LEU A 128 -5.67 19.34 -12.80
CA LEU A 128 -6.61 18.52 -12.03
C LEU A 128 -6.21 18.43 -10.54
N PHE A 129 -4.91 18.27 -10.27
CA PHE A 129 -4.37 18.19 -8.91
C PHE A 129 -4.05 19.57 -8.30
N GLY A 130 -4.27 20.67 -9.04
CA GLY A 130 -3.98 22.02 -8.56
C GLY A 130 -2.49 22.32 -8.33
N VAL A 131 -1.61 21.59 -9.01
CA VAL A 131 -0.15 21.76 -8.91
C VAL A 131 0.39 22.53 -10.12
N THR A 132 1.44 23.32 -9.92
CA THR A 132 2.10 24.06 -11.00
C THR A 132 2.85 23.07 -11.90
N ALA A 133 2.56 23.09 -13.20
CA ALA A 133 3.36 22.35 -14.17
C ALA A 133 4.74 23.03 -14.30
N PRO A 134 5.88 22.30 -14.19
CA PRO A 134 7.18 22.81 -14.57
C PRO A 134 7.18 23.39 -15.99
N ASP A 135 7.94 24.46 -16.21
CA ASP A 135 8.15 25.04 -17.53
C ASP A 135 8.85 24.01 -18.42
N LEU A 136 8.10 23.49 -19.39
CA LEU A 136 8.60 22.58 -20.39
C LEU A 136 9.17 23.38 -21.56
N PRO A 137 10.30 22.95 -22.16
CA PRO A 137 10.82 23.59 -23.35
C PRO A 137 9.74 23.62 -24.46
N PRO A 138 9.72 24.65 -25.32
CA PRO A 138 8.71 24.78 -26.36
C PRO A 138 8.60 23.48 -27.18
N LEU A 139 7.37 23.10 -27.49
CA LEU A 139 7.06 21.94 -28.35
C LEU A 139 7.70 22.14 -29.73
N GLU A 140 8.90 21.60 -29.94
CA GLU A 140 9.35 21.26 -31.28
C GLU A 140 8.39 20.18 -31.78
N HIS A 141 7.61 20.52 -32.80
CA HIS A 141 6.61 19.64 -33.34
C HIS A 141 7.32 18.46 -34.01
N GLU A 142 7.48 17.34 -33.31
CA GLU A 142 8.01 16.08 -33.85
C GLU A 142 7.17 15.55 -35.04
N ASN A 143 5.98 16.12 -35.23
CA ASN A 143 5.07 15.85 -36.35
C ASN A 143 5.40 16.60 -37.66
N VAL A 144 6.35 17.53 -37.69
CA VAL A 144 6.71 18.21 -38.95
C VAL A 144 7.26 17.21 -39.97
N HIS A 145 7.99 16.18 -39.50
CA HIS A 145 8.57 15.16 -40.39
C HIS A 145 7.54 14.21 -41.03
N TYR A 146 6.37 13.99 -40.40
CA TYR A 146 5.29 13.22 -41.01
C TYR A 146 4.31 14.08 -41.81
N ALA A 147 4.18 15.37 -41.46
CA ALA A 147 3.40 16.32 -42.23
C ALA A 147 4.00 16.47 -43.64
N ASP A 148 5.32 16.62 -43.76
CA ASP A 148 5.96 16.82 -45.08
C ASP A 148 5.75 15.61 -46.02
N ALA A 149 5.87 14.38 -45.50
CA ALA A 149 5.66 13.17 -46.31
C ALA A 149 4.19 12.98 -46.70
N ALA A 150 3.26 13.19 -45.77
CA ALA A 150 1.82 13.08 -46.03
C ALA A 150 1.33 14.22 -46.95
N GLU A 151 1.86 15.42 -46.82
CA GLU A 151 1.53 16.56 -47.68
C GLU A 151 2.04 16.35 -49.10
N MET A 152 3.24 15.76 -49.27
CA MET A 152 3.73 15.34 -50.58
C MET A 152 2.82 14.29 -51.22
N GLU A 153 2.38 13.29 -50.45
CA GLU A 153 1.48 12.24 -50.94
C GLU A 153 0.09 12.80 -51.30
N ILE A 154 -0.49 13.65 -50.44
CA ILE A 154 -1.76 14.33 -50.70
C ILE A 154 -1.67 15.21 -51.95
N SER A 155 -0.56 15.92 -52.13
CA SER A 155 -0.33 16.77 -53.30
C SER A 155 -0.21 15.93 -54.58
N GLY A 156 0.52 14.82 -54.53
CA GLY A 156 0.61 13.87 -55.64
C GLY A 156 -0.74 13.24 -56.01
N LEU A 157 -1.53 12.85 -55.01
CA LEU A 157 -2.87 12.31 -55.22
C LEU A 157 -3.83 13.35 -55.79
N ARG A 158 -3.79 14.60 -55.31
CA ARG A 158 -4.60 15.71 -55.85
C ARG A 158 -4.25 15.99 -57.32
N GLN A 159 -2.96 16.02 -57.66
CA GLN A 159 -2.52 16.17 -59.05
C GLN A 159 -3.04 15.04 -59.92
N ARG A 160 -2.97 13.79 -59.43
CA ARG A 160 -3.49 12.63 -60.14
C ARG A 160 -5.00 12.68 -60.36
N ILE A 161 -5.76 13.18 -59.40
CA ILE A 161 -7.21 13.39 -59.54
C ILE A 161 -7.48 14.40 -60.67
N VAL A 162 -6.79 15.55 -60.69
CA VAL A 162 -6.95 16.54 -61.76
C VAL A 162 -6.64 15.97 -63.14
N GLU A 163 -5.58 15.16 -63.26
CA GLU A 163 -5.24 14.46 -64.51
C GLU A 163 -6.34 13.49 -64.95
N LEU A 164 -6.91 12.74 -64.00
CA LEU A 164 -7.99 11.79 -64.27
C LEU A 164 -9.30 12.50 -64.63
N GLU A 165 -9.64 13.60 -63.96
CA GLU A 165 -10.82 14.42 -64.23
C GLU A 165 -10.73 15.16 -65.58
N ALA A 166 -9.53 15.53 -66.02
CA ALA A 166 -9.31 16.14 -67.32
C ALA A 166 -9.39 15.14 -68.49
N ARG A 167 -9.32 13.83 -68.22
CA ARG A 167 -9.30 12.79 -69.25
C ARG A 167 -10.67 12.68 -69.92
N LYS A 168 -10.71 12.88 -71.25
CA LYS A 168 -11.91 12.71 -72.08
C LYS A 168 -11.75 11.50 -73.00
N VAL A 169 -12.82 10.72 -73.16
CA VAL A 169 -12.88 9.61 -74.11
C VAL A 169 -13.47 10.10 -75.43
N CYS A 170 -12.75 9.90 -76.53
CA CYS A 170 -13.26 10.19 -77.87
C CYS A 170 -14.09 9.00 -78.37
N VAL A 171 -15.40 9.14 -78.29
CA VAL A 171 -16.36 8.15 -78.81
C VAL A 171 -16.71 8.50 -80.26
N PRO A 172 -16.81 7.51 -81.17
CA PRO A 172 -17.22 7.75 -82.54
C PRO A 172 -18.58 8.45 -82.61
N ARG A 173 -18.73 9.40 -83.55
CA ARG A 173 -20.00 10.09 -83.77
C ARG A 173 -20.98 9.17 -84.50
N ILE A 174 -22.21 9.12 -84.02
CA ILE A 174 -23.28 8.30 -84.62
C ILE A 174 -23.57 8.68 -86.08
N SER A 175 -23.26 9.92 -86.47
CA SER A 175 -23.41 10.43 -87.83
C SER A 175 -22.34 9.93 -88.81
N ASN A 176 -21.39 9.09 -88.38
CA ASN A 176 -20.40 8.52 -89.29
C ASN A 176 -21.08 7.49 -90.21
N ASP A 177 -20.90 7.65 -91.52
CA ASP A 177 -21.48 6.80 -92.57
C ASP A 177 -21.12 5.31 -92.38
N GLU A 178 -19.99 5.02 -91.72
CA GLU A 178 -19.58 3.65 -91.37
C GLU A 178 -20.57 2.93 -90.44
N PHE A 179 -21.52 3.61 -89.81
CA PHE A 179 -22.57 2.99 -88.99
C PHE A 179 -23.92 2.88 -89.72
N TRP A 180 -24.02 3.34 -90.96
CA TRP A 180 -25.26 3.33 -91.73
C TRP A 180 -25.07 2.46 -92.99
N LEU A 181 -26.05 1.60 -93.30
CA LEU A 181 -26.05 0.76 -94.50
C LEU A 181 -27.28 1.09 -95.32
N SER A 182 -27.13 1.19 -96.64
CA SER A 182 -28.28 1.15 -97.56
C SER A 182 -28.62 -0.30 -97.88
N PHE A 183 -29.82 -0.73 -97.54
CA PHE A 183 -30.34 -2.07 -97.84
C PHE A 183 -31.78 -1.94 -98.33
N ASN A 184 -32.09 -2.49 -99.51
CA ASN A 184 -33.41 -2.44 -100.13
C ASN A 184 -34.03 -1.02 -100.18
N ASN A 185 -33.28 -0.02 -100.69
CA ASN A 185 -33.68 1.39 -100.76
C ASN A 185 -34.04 2.05 -99.42
N ARG A 186 -33.57 1.50 -98.29
CA ARG A 186 -33.70 2.11 -96.95
C ARG A 186 -32.33 2.23 -96.29
N ILE A 187 -32.12 3.32 -95.56
CA ILE A 187 -30.93 3.52 -94.74
C ILE A 187 -31.20 2.93 -93.35
N VAL A 188 -30.35 2.00 -92.91
CA VAL A 188 -30.49 1.27 -91.65
C VAL A 188 -29.25 1.51 -90.79
N PHE A 189 -29.46 1.77 -89.49
CA PHE A 189 -28.38 1.92 -88.51
C PHE A 189 -27.85 0.56 -88.07
N ARG A 190 -26.52 0.40 -88.08
CA ARG A 190 -25.82 -0.78 -87.58
C ARG A 190 -25.46 -0.61 -86.11
N GLU A 191 -26.44 -0.83 -85.25
CA GLU A 191 -26.30 -0.65 -83.80
C GLU A 191 -25.15 -1.47 -83.20
N GLU A 192 -25.02 -2.74 -83.59
CA GLU A 192 -23.94 -3.61 -83.10
C GLU A 192 -22.56 -3.08 -83.48
N THR A 193 -22.39 -2.57 -84.70
CA THR A 193 -21.12 -1.98 -85.17
C THR A 193 -20.77 -0.72 -84.41
N TYR A 194 -21.76 0.16 -84.17
CA TYR A 194 -21.58 1.36 -83.37
C TYR A 194 -21.21 1.02 -81.92
N ARG A 195 -21.93 0.08 -81.30
CA ARG A 195 -21.67 -0.38 -79.93
C ARG A 195 -20.27 -0.97 -79.79
N SER A 196 -19.84 -1.82 -80.73
CA SER A 196 -18.46 -2.34 -80.74
C SER A 196 -17.42 -1.24 -80.90
N ALA A 197 -17.67 -0.23 -81.72
CA ALA A 197 -16.74 0.89 -81.91
C ALA A 197 -16.64 1.76 -80.64
N VAL A 198 -17.76 2.00 -79.95
CA VAL A 198 -17.81 2.72 -78.66
C VAL A 198 -17.03 1.98 -77.58
N ILE A 199 -17.24 0.66 -77.45
CA ILE A 199 -16.53 -0.17 -76.46
C ILE A 199 -15.02 -0.13 -76.72
N LYS A 200 -14.59 -0.29 -77.98
CA LYS A 200 -13.17 -0.17 -78.36
C LYS A 200 -12.58 1.20 -78.00
N SER A 201 -13.32 2.29 -78.17
CA SER A 201 -12.88 3.63 -77.76
C SER A 201 -12.70 3.77 -76.24
N ILE A 202 -13.57 3.15 -75.45
CA ILE A 202 -13.51 3.17 -73.97
C ILE A 202 -12.35 2.29 -73.47
N GLU A 203 -12.20 1.09 -74.02
CA GLU A 203 -11.09 0.18 -73.72
C GLU A 203 -9.73 0.77 -74.13
N ALA A 204 -9.65 1.41 -75.30
CA ALA A 204 -8.44 2.12 -75.73
C ALA A 204 -8.09 3.30 -74.80
N ALA A 205 -9.09 3.89 -74.14
CA ALA A 205 -8.88 4.85 -73.06
C ALA A 205 -8.51 4.19 -71.71
N GLY A 206 -8.28 2.87 -71.67
CA GLY A 206 -7.91 2.13 -70.47
C GLY A 206 -8.99 2.13 -69.39
N ILE A 207 -10.25 2.34 -69.77
CA ILE A 207 -11.40 2.29 -68.87
C ILE A 207 -12.01 0.90 -68.96
N GLY A 208 -12.02 0.17 -67.84
CA GLY A 208 -12.70 -1.12 -67.77
C GLY A 208 -14.21 -0.94 -67.84
N VAL A 209 -14.87 -1.61 -68.79
CA VAL A 209 -16.33 -1.66 -68.86
C VAL A 209 -16.78 -2.98 -68.24
N LYS A 210 -17.58 -2.91 -67.17
CA LYS A 210 -18.22 -4.09 -66.59
C LYS A 210 -19.60 -4.26 -67.20
N GLY A 211 -19.89 -5.44 -67.75
CA GLY A 211 -21.25 -5.79 -68.16
C GLY A 211 -22.15 -5.95 -66.93
N GLU A 212 -23.41 -5.51 -67.05
CA GLU A 212 -24.46 -5.87 -66.08
C GLU A 212 -24.82 -7.35 -66.18
#